data_AF-A0A2N8TJS6-F1
#
_entry.id   AF-A0A2N8TJS6-F1
#
_cell.length_a   1.000
_cell.length_b   1.000
_cell.length_c   1.000
_cell.angle_alpha   90.00
_cell.angle_beta   90.00
_cell.angle_gamma   90.00
#
_symmetry.space_group_name_H-M   'P 1'
#
loop_
_entity.id
_entity.type
_entity.pdbx_description
1 polymer ?
#
loop_
_entity_poly.entity_id
_entity_poly.type
_entity_poly.pdbx_seq_one_letter_code
_entity_poly.pdbx_strand_id
1 'polypeptide(L)'
;ALGYDVALLAARVYGDEGRLGIPYDHLALRVRTVDGGDWLADVGFGAHSHLPLAFGDRGEQEDPGGTFRITEAEPDAAGVRGGHGTVEAADLDVLRGGTPQYRMEVRPRVLGDFVVGAWWHSTSPVSHFTRSLVCSLVTEDGGRITLSGRRLTTTAADGTREVRELETDEEVLGVYRERFGIGLDEVPALRDLA
;
A
#
# COMPACT_ATOMS: atom_id res chain seq x y z
N ALA A 1 -7.36 -2.69 -22.12
CA ALA A 1 -7.40 -3.69 -21.03
C ALA A 1 -6.69 -4.97 -21.51
N LEU A 2 -6.05 -5.72 -20.60
CA LEU A 2 -5.19 -6.88 -20.92
C LEU A 2 -5.90 -8.26 -20.83
N GLY A 3 -7.17 -8.31 -20.43
CA GLY A 3 -7.97 -9.56 -20.43
C GLY A 3 -7.91 -10.40 -19.16
N TYR A 4 -7.25 -9.93 -18.09
CA TYR A 4 -7.26 -10.61 -16.78
C TYR A 4 -8.62 -10.50 -16.07
N ASP A 5 -8.94 -11.51 -15.26
CA ASP A 5 -10.05 -11.47 -14.32
C ASP A 5 -9.56 -10.84 -13.01
N VAL A 6 -10.07 -9.65 -12.69
CA VAL A 6 -9.57 -8.83 -11.59
C VAL A 6 -10.70 -8.52 -10.61
N ALA A 7 -10.53 -8.91 -9.35
CA ALA A 7 -11.40 -8.54 -8.24
C ALA A 7 -10.70 -7.52 -7.33
N LEU A 8 -11.44 -6.49 -6.93
CA LEU A 8 -10.97 -5.47 -5.97
C LEU A 8 -11.26 -6.00 -4.57
N LEU A 9 -10.24 -5.99 -3.70
CA LEU A 9 -10.35 -6.41 -2.31
C LEU A 9 -10.16 -5.20 -1.39
N ALA A 10 -11.01 -5.09 -0.38
CA ALA A 10 -10.84 -4.09 0.66
C ALA A 10 -9.86 -4.59 1.71
N ALA A 11 -8.96 -3.71 2.13
CA ALA A 11 -8.00 -3.97 3.17
C ALA A 11 -7.97 -2.86 4.21
N ARG A 12 -7.42 -3.19 5.38
CA ARG A 12 -7.20 -2.30 6.52
C ARG A 12 -5.72 -2.37 6.89
N VAL A 13 -5.03 -1.24 6.90
CA VAL A 13 -3.58 -1.19 7.14
C VAL A 13 -3.29 -1.33 8.64
N TYR A 14 -2.25 -2.08 8.99
CA TYR A 14 -1.76 -2.11 10.37
C TYR A 14 -0.91 -0.86 10.64
N GLY A 15 -1.29 -0.08 11.66
CA GLY A 15 -0.49 1.04 12.16
C GLY A 15 0.56 0.62 13.19
N ASP A 16 1.32 1.59 13.71
CA ASP A 16 2.48 1.39 14.60
C ASP A 16 2.18 0.61 15.89
N GLU A 17 0.92 0.54 16.33
CA GLU A 17 0.46 -0.20 17.51
C GLU A 17 -0.20 -1.54 17.17
N GLY A 18 -0.06 -2.02 15.94
CA GLY A 18 -0.74 -3.24 15.47
C GLY A 18 -2.27 -3.08 15.36
N ARG A 19 -2.77 -1.84 15.40
CA ARG A 19 -4.19 -1.54 15.22
C ARG A 19 -4.51 -1.45 13.73
N LEU A 20 -5.62 -2.08 13.33
CA LEU A 20 -6.17 -1.95 11.98
C LEU A 20 -6.74 -0.56 11.75
N GLY A 21 -6.47 0.01 10.58
CA GLY A 21 -7.05 1.26 10.09
C GLY A 21 -8.57 1.18 9.88
N ILE A 22 -9.12 2.20 9.23
CA ILE A 22 -10.57 2.29 8.99
C ILE A 22 -11.04 1.19 8.01
N PRO A 23 -12.34 0.89 7.92
CA PRO A 23 -12.85 0.10 6.80
C PRO A 23 -12.58 0.77 5.45
N TYR A 24 -12.28 -0.02 4.41
CA TYR A 24 -11.94 0.48 3.06
C TYR A 24 -10.70 1.41 3.03
N ASP A 25 -9.77 1.20 3.96
CA ASP A 25 -8.49 1.92 4.09
C ASP A 25 -7.62 1.78 2.84
N HIS A 26 -7.57 0.57 2.30
CA HIS A 26 -6.65 0.20 1.23
C HIS A 26 -7.33 -0.72 0.22
N LEU A 27 -6.86 -0.64 -1.03
CA LEU A 27 -7.34 -1.43 -2.16
C LEU A 27 -6.21 -2.31 -2.67
N ALA A 28 -6.43 -3.62 -2.65
CA ALA A 28 -5.57 -4.61 -3.31
C ALA A 28 -6.36 -5.35 -4.41
N LEU A 29 -5.65 -6.01 -5.32
CA LEU A 29 -6.25 -6.71 -6.45
C LEU A 29 -6.00 -8.21 -6.34
N ARG A 30 -7.06 -9.01 -6.48
CA ARG A 30 -6.92 -10.44 -6.79
C ARG A 30 -7.03 -10.63 -8.30
N VAL A 31 -5.98 -11.13 -8.91
CA VAL A 31 -5.83 -11.28 -10.35
C VAL A 31 -5.77 -12.76 -10.70
N ARG A 32 -6.76 -13.23 -11.46
CA ARG A 32 -6.78 -14.59 -12.01
C ARG A 32 -6.38 -14.59 -13.47
N THR A 33 -5.48 -15.49 -13.83
CA THR A 33 -4.91 -15.61 -15.17
C THR A 33 -5.55 -16.78 -15.94
N VAL A 34 -5.49 -16.73 -17.26
CA VAL A 34 -6.15 -17.73 -18.14
C VAL A 34 -5.54 -19.13 -18.03
N ASP A 35 -4.29 -19.22 -17.60
CA ASP A 35 -3.55 -20.45 -17.31
C ASP A 35 -3.77 -20.96 -15.87
N GLY A 36 -4.68 -20.34 -15.12
CA GLY A 36 -5.10 -20.81 -13.80
C GLY A 36 -4.33 -20.23 -12.61
N GLY A 37 -3.48 -19.22 -12.83
CA GLY A 37 -2.83 -18.47 -11.76
C GLY A 37 -3.84 -17.63 -10.97
N ASP A 38 -3.55 -17.46 -9.68
CA ASP A 38 -4.36 -16.69 -8.73
C ASP A 38 -3.43 -15.87 -7.84
N TRP A 39 -3.42 -14.56 -8.05
CA TRP A 39 -2.38 -13.67 -7.55
C TRP A 39 -2.97 -12.50 -6.77
N LEU A 40 -2.29 -12.09 -5.72
CA LEU A 40 -2.47 -10.79 -5.07
C LEU A 40 -1.52 -9.79 -5.73
N ALA A 41 -2.07 -8.75 -6.34
CA ALA A 41 -1.30 -7.63 -6.88
C ALA A 41 -1.66 -6.35 -6.12
N ASP A 42 -0.64 -5.63 -5.69
CA ASP A 42 -0.78 -4.37 -4.96
C ASP A 42 0.31 -3.39 -5.38
N VAL A 43 -0.10 -2.41 -6.18
CA VAL A 43 0.76 -1.35 -6.69
C VAL A 43 0.47 0.00 -6.02
N GLY A 44 -0.27 -0.01 -4.91
CA GLY A 44 -0.81 1.19 -4.25
C GLY A 44 -0.41 1.38 -2.79
N PHE A 45 0.14 0.36 -2.12
CA PHE A 45 0.45 0.42 -0.68
C PHE A 45 1.64 1.34 -0.32
N GLY A 46 2.54 1.62 -1.27
CA GLY A 46 3.78 2.36 -1.02
C GLY A 46 5.01 1.45 -0.96
N ALA A 47 5.59 1.26 0.23
CA ALA A 47 6.74 0.36 0.42
C ALA A 47 6.27 -1.10 0.62
N HIS A 48 6.12 -1.83 -0.49
CA HIS A 48 5.49 -3.15 -0.50
C HIS A 48 6.13 -4.11 -1.51
N SER A 49 5.45 -5.24 -1.80
CA SER A 49 5.91 -6.20 -2.79
C SER A 49 6.02 -5.57 -4.18
N HIS A 50 7.03 -5.97 -4.96
CA HIS A 50 7.23 -5.49 -6.32
C HIS A 50 6.55 -6.41 -7.34
N LEU A 51 6.40 -7.69 -7.00
CA LEU A 51 5.79 -8.73 -7.81
C LEU A 51 4.44 -9.17 -7.19
N PRO A 52 3.55 -9.78 -7.98
CA PRO A 52 2.34 -10.41 -7.45
C PRO A 52 2.69 -11.59 -6.54
N LEU A 53 1.95 -11.72 -5.43
CA LEU A 53 2.07 -12.86 -4.51
C LEU A 53 1.06 -13.94 -4.88
N ALA A 54 1.43 -15.22 -4.83
CA ALA A 54 0.50 -16.33 -5.02
C ALA A 54 -0.59 -16.29 -3.93
N PHE A 55 -1.83 -16.05 -4.35
CA PHE A 55 -2.95 -15.75 -3.44
C PHE A 55 -3.33 -16.95 -2.56
N GLY A 56 -3.22 -18.17 -3.12
CA GLY A 56 -3.54 -19.42 -2.44
C GLY A 56 -2.39 -20.01 -1.61
N ASP A 57 -1.17 -19.51 -1.79
CA ASP A 57 -0.02 -19.99 -1.03
C ASP A 57 -0.01 -19.34 0.37
N ARG A 58 0.36 -20.12 1.39
CA ARG A 58 0.49 -19.69 2.78
C ARG A 58 1.95 -19.75 3.27
N GLY A 59 2.86 -20.22 2.43
CA GLY A 59 4.30 -20.20 2.64
C GLY A 59 4.92 -18.81 2.42
N GLU A 60 6.22 -18.74 2.71
CA GLU A 60 7.03 -17.55 2.43
C GLU A 60 7.26 -17.40 0.93
N GLN A 61 7.17 -16.16 0.45
CA GLN A 61 7.33 -15.78 -0.94
C GLN A 61 8.40 -14.69 -1.04
N GLU A 62 9.49 -15.01 -1.71
CA GLU A 62 10.60 -14.08 -1.94
C GLU A 62 10.22 -13.04 -2.99
N ASP A 63 10.44 -11.77 -2.67
CA ASP A 63 10.19 -10.62 -3.54
C ASP A 63 11.34 -9.60 -3.35
N PRO A 64 11.69 -8.79 -4.36
CA PRO A 64 12.70 -7.75 -4.20
C PRO A 64 12.40 -6.74 -3.06
N GLY A 65 11.12 -6.53 -2.74
CA GLY A 65 10.66 -5.75 -1.59
C GLY A 65 10.79 -6.47 -0.25
N GLY A 66 11.19 -7.74 -0.20
CA GLY A 66 11.39 -8.56 0.99
C GLY A 66 10.55 -9.85 0.97
N THR A 67 10.66 -10.68 2.00
CA THR A 67 9.89 -11.92 2.10
C THR A 67 8.46 -11.64 2.56
N PHE A 68 7.46 -12.08 1.80
CA PHE A 68 6.04 -11.93 2.10
C PHE A 68 5.38 -13.26 2.47
N ARG A 69 4.26 -13.17 3.20
CA ARG A 69 3.41 -14.32 3.49
C ARG A 69 1.96 -13.90 3.62
N ILE A 70 1.04 -14.69 3.07
CA ILE A 70 -0.40 -14.52 3.25
C ILE A 70 -0.85 -15.55 4.28
N THR A 71 -1.57 -15.15 5.32
CA THR A 71 -2.10 -16.07 6.35
C THR A 71 -3.55 -15.78 6.64
N GLU A 72 -4.27 -16.77 7.18
CA GLU A 72 -5.58 -16.49 7.76
C GLU A 72 -5.43 -15.52 8.93
N ALA A 73 -6.33 -14.54 8.98
CA ALA A 73 -6.41 -13.58 10.05
C ALA A 73 -6.96 -14.24 11.32
N GLU A 74 -6.32 -13.94 12.45
CA GLU A 74 -6.94 -14.17 13.75
C GLU A 74 -8.15 -13.23 13.94
N PRO A 75 -9.11 -13.59 14.83
CA PRO A 75 -10.22 -12.71 15.16
C PRO A 75 -9.75 -11.28 15.48
N ASP A 76 -10.47 -10.29 14.97
CA ASP A 76 -10.21 -8.90 15.33
C ASP A 76 -10.51 -8.62 16.82
N ALA A 77 -10.28 -7.38 17.27
CA ALA A 77 -10.52 -7.00 18.65
C ALA A 77 -11.98 -7.16 19.12
N ALA A 78 -12.94 -7.23 18.19
CA ALA A 78 -14.34 -7.52 18.47
C ALA A 78 -14.67 -9.02 18.43
N GLY A 79 -13.68 -9.88 18.17
CA GLY A 79 -13.81 -11.33 18.07
C GLY A 79 -14.29 -11.82 16.71
N VAL A 80 -14.27 -10.98 15.68
CA VAL A 80 -14.76 -11.31 14.33
C VAL A 80 -13.60 -11.75 13.44
N ARG A 81 -13.71 -12.95 12.83
CA ARG A 81 -12.69 -13.49 11.91
C ARG A 81 -12.75 -12.92 10.48
N GLY A 82 -13.71 -12.05 10.20
CA GLY A 82 -14.03 -11.62 8.84
C GLY A 82 -14.85 -12.65 8.06
N GLY A 83 -15.08 -12.41 6.77
CA GLY A 83 -15.87 -13.33 5.93
C GLY A 83 -17.38 -13.17 6.05
N HIS A 84 -17.96 -12.15 5.44
CA HIS A 84 -19.41 -12.01 5.36
C HIS A 84 -20.04 -13.09 4.45
N GLY A 85 -20.63 -14.13 5.04
CA GLY A 85 -21.65 -14.97 4.38
C GLY A 85 -21.37 -16.47 4.28
N THR A 86 -20.17 -16.93 4.61
CA THR A 86 -19.83 -18.35 4.77
C THR A 86 -18.72 -18.49 5.80
N VAL A 87 -18.79 -19.51 6.66
CA VAL A 87 -17.79 -19.80 7.72
C VAL A 87 -16.38 -20.06 7.14
N GLU A 88 -16.27 -20.31 5.83
CA GLU A 88 -15.07 -20.79 5.14
C GLU A 88 -14.24 -19.71 4.41
N ALA A 89 -14.47 -18.41 4.64
CA ALA A 89 -13.62 -17.36 4.05
C ALA A 89 -13.18 -16.35 5.11
N ALA A 90 -12.27 -16.75 5.99
CA ALA A 90 -11.62 -15.84 6.93
C ALA A 90 -10.93 -14.69 6.17
N ASP A 91 -10.84 -13.51 6.79
CA ASP A 91 -9.98 -12.46 6.28
C ASP A 91 -8.52 -12.95 6.26
N LEU A 92 -7.69 -12.30 5.44
CA LEU A 92 -6.30 -12.70 5.26
C LEU A 92 -5.37 -11.56 5.70
N ASP A 93 -4.34 -11.88 6.46
CA ASP A 93 -3.26 -10.95 6.77
C ASP A 93 -2.12 -11.13 5.75
N VAL A 94 -1.61 -10.02 5.23
CA VAL A 94 -0.39 -9.97 4.44
C VAL A 94 0.74 -9.51 5.34
N LEU A 95 1.78 -10.32 5.47
CA LEU A 95 2.94 -10.08 6.32
C LEU A 95 4.16 -9.85 5.44
N ARG A 96 5.08 -9.01 5.92
CA ARG A 96 6.42 -8.79 5.36
C ARG A 96 7.45 -9.01 6.45
N GLY A 97 8.36 -9.98 6.26
CA GLY A 97 9.34 -10.36 7.29
C GLY A 97 8.71 -10.70 8.64
N GLY A 98 7.53 -11.33 8.63
CA GLY A 98 6.77 -11.66 9.85
C GLY A 98 5.98 -10.50 10.47
N THR A 99 6.07 -9.28 9.93
CA THR A 99 5.31 -8.12 10.40
C THR A 99 4.04 -7.93 9.57
N PRO A 100 2.83 -7.91 10.17
CA PRO A 100 1.59 -7.62 9.45
C PRO A 100 1.61 -6.26 8.77
N GLN A 101 1.19 -6.21 7.50
CA GLN A 101 1.12 -4.99 6.69
C GLN A 101 -0.32 -4.51 6.58
N TYR A 102 -1.21 -5.38 6.12
CA TYR A 102 -2.65 -5.13 6.10
C TYR A 102 -3.43 -6.43 6.24
N ARG A 103 -4.69 -6.29 6.66
CA ARG A 103 -5.71 -7.33 6.65
C ARG A 103 -6.67 -7.08 5.50
N MET A 104 -6.91 -8.08 4.65
CA MET A 104 -7.83 -8.00 3.53
C MET A 104 -9.05 -8.91 3.72
N GLU A 105 -10.20 -8.40 3.29
CA GLU A 105 -11.39 -9.22 3.10
C GLU A 105 -11.32 -9.95 1.76
N VAL A 106 -11.72 -11.23 1.74
CA VAL A 106 -11.72 -12.04 0.49
C VAL A 106 -12.92 -11.70 -0.41
N ARG A 107 -13.89 -10.95 0.10
CA ARG A 107 -15.10 -10.55 -0.62
C ARG A 107 -14.77 -9.51 -1.69
N PRO A 108 -15.10 -9.76 -2.97
CA PRO A 108 -14.96 -8.76 -4.02
C PRO A 108 -15.78 -7.50 -3.73
N ARG A 109 -15.18 -6.35 -4.02
CA ARG A 109 -15.76 -5.00 -3.88
C ARG A 109 -15.89 -4.32 -5.23
N VAL A 110 -16.67 -3.25 -5.25
CA VAL A 110 -16.75 -2.35 -6.40
C VAL A 110 -15.95 -1.09 -6.09
N LEU A 111 -15.40 -0.44 -7.13
CA LEU A 111 -14.54 0.75 -6.94
C LEU A 111 -15.25 1.87 -6.15
N GLY A 112 -16.57 2.00 -6.30
CA GLY A 112 -17.37 2.98 -5.56
C GLY A 112 -17.35 2.80 -4.03
N ASP A 113 -17.09 1.60 -3.52
CA ASP A 113 -17.01 1.34 -2.08
C ASP A 113 -15.85 2.11 -1.41
N PHE A 114 -14.79 2.38 -2.17
CA PHE A 114 -13.55 3.01 -1.68
C PHE A 114 -13.63 4.54 -1.62
N VAL A 115 -14.73 5.15 -2.10
CA VAL A 115 -14.90 6.62 -2.04
C VAL A 115 -14.88 7.11 -0.59
N VAL A 116 -15.43 6.34 0.35
CA VAL A 116 -15.44 6.70 1.78
C VAL A 116 -14.02 6.70 2.36
N GLY A 117 -13.21 5.68 2.04
CA GLY A 117 -11.80 5.61 2.44
C GLY A 117 -10.98 6.75 1.82
N ALA A 118 -11.16 7.02 0.53
CA ALA A 118 -10.50 8.14 -0.15
C ALA A 118 -10.87 9.50 0.47
N TRP A 119 -12.15 9.70 0.81
CA TRP A 119 -12.59 10.91 1.52
C TRP A 119 -11.90 11.01 2.89
N TRP A 120 -11.94 9.95 3.70
CA TRP A 120 -11.24 9.93 5.00
C TRP A 120 -9.77 10.28 4.87
N HIS A 121 -9.05 9.65 3.94
CA HIS A 121 -7.63 9.91 3.76
C HIS A 121 -7.31 11.33 3.31
N SER A 122 -8.20 11.96 2.54
CA SER A 122 -8.01 13.30 1.98
C SER A 122 -8.53 14.44 2.88
N THR A 123 -9.40 14.17 3.84
CA THR A 123 -10.04 15.22 4.66
C THR A 123 -9.92 15.04 6.16
N SER A 124 -9.70 13.81 6.66
CA SER A 124 -9.71 13.57 8.11
C SER A 124 -8.46 14.19 8.75
N PRO A 125 -8.59 15.00 9.82
CA PRO A 125 -7.44 15.59 10.51
C PRO A 125 -6.61 14.54 11.25
N VAL A 126 -7.07 13.28 11.36
CA VAL A 126 -6.32 12.17 11.95
C VAL A 126 -5.71 11.21 10.94
N SER A 127 -5.96 11.41 9.64
CA SER A 127 -5.29 10.64 8.57
C SER A 127 -3.80 11.00 8.50
N HIS A 128 -2.94 10.01 8.28
CA HIS A 128 -1.52 10.28 7.99
C HIS A 128 -1.36 11.17 6.74
N PHE A 129 -2.19 10.97 5.71
CA PHE A 129 -2.08 11.68 4.43
C PHE A 129 -2.48 13.16 4.49
N THR A 130 -3.17 13.61 5.54
CA THR A 130 -3.43 15.04 5.79
C THR A 130 -2.38 15.70 6.68
N ARG A 131 -1.52 14.90 7.32
CA ARG A 131 -0.47 15.34 8.26
C ARG A 131 0.95 15.19 7.71
N SER A 132 1.11 14.52 6.58
CA SER A 132 2.40 14.17 6.03
C SER A 132 2.36 14.20 4.50
N LEU A 133 3.34 14.87 3.91
CA LEU A 133 3.57 14.85 2.47
C LEU A 133 4.49 13.69 2.15
N VAL A 134 4.04 12.76 1.32
CA VAL A 134 4.85 11.62 0.90
C VAL A 134 4.64 11.30 -0.57
N CYS A 135 5.73 11.08 -1.29
CA CYS A 135 5.73 10.54 -2.65
C CYS A 135 6.82 9.46 -2.71
N SER A 136 6.50 8.28 -3.23
CA SER A 136 7.43 7.15 -3.29
C SER A 136 7.36 6.46 -4.64
N LEU A 137 8.51 6.00 -5.12
CA LEU A 137 8.67 5.30 -6.39
C LEU A 137 9.69 4.18 -6.23
N VAL A 138 9.34 2.98 -6.68
CA VAL A 138 10.30 1.88 -6.90
C VAL A 138 11.09 2.19 -8.17
N THR A 139 12.41 2.08 -8.11
CA THR A 139 13.29 2.32 -9.26
C THR A 139 13.54 1.04 -10.04
N GLU A 140 13.91 1.17 -11.32
CA GLU A 140 14.13 0.03 -12.24
C GLU A 140 15.21 -0.94 -11.76
N ASP A 141 16.19 -0.45 -11.01
CA ASP A 141 17.27 -1.22 -10.40
C ASP A 141 16.83 -1.96 -9.11
N GLY A 142 15.55 -1.90 -8.75
CA GLY A 142 15.00 -2.52 -7.54
C GLY A 142 15.12 -1.68 -6.28
N GLY A 143 15.68 -0.46 -6.38
CA GLY A 143 15.71 0.51 -5.29
C GLY A 143 14.38 1.25 -5.07
N ARG A 144 14.45 2.33 -4.31
CA ARG A 144 13.31 3.20 -4.00
C ARG A 144 13.74 4.63 -3.77
N ILE A 145 12.94 5.56 -4.27
CA ILE A 145 13.05 6.98 -3.96
C ILE A 145 11.80 7.38 -3.18
N THR A 146 11.97 8.07 -2.07
CA THR A 146 10.87 8.62 -1.27
C THR A 146 11.16 10.06 -0.91
N LEU A 147 10.24 10.95 -1.25
CA LEU A 147 10.23 12.34 -0.80
C LEU A 147 9.20 12.48 0.32
N SER A 148 9.65 12.86 1.52
CA SER A 148 8.79 13.15 2.67
C SER A 148 8.93 14.62 3.06
N GLY A 149 7.96 15.45 2.71
CA GLY A 149 8.12 16.91 2.77
C GLY A 149 9.31 17.35 1.91
N ARG A 150 10.38 17.81 2.57
CA ARG A 150 11.64 18.22 1.93
C ARG A 150 12.78 17.20 2.09
N ARG A 151 12.53 16.09 2.79
CA ARG A 151 13.51 15.02 3.01
C ARG A 151 13.45 14.00 1.87
N LEU A 152 14.45 14.01 1.00
CA LEU A 152 14.65 13.01 -0.04
C LEU A 152 15.43 11.82 0.51
N THR A 153 14.86 10.62 0.41
CA THR A 153 15.51 9.35 0.72
C THR A 153 15.67 8.54 -0.57
N THR A 154 16.89 8.09 -0.84
CA THR A 154 17.17 7.08 -1.88
C THR A 154 17.65 5.81 -1.21
N THR A 155 17.02 4.68 -1.51
CA THR A 155 17.43 3.36 -1.06
C THR A 155 17.81 2.54 -2.28
N ALA A 156 19.05 2.06 -2.35
CA ALA A 156 19.51 1.16 -3.40
C ALA A 156 18.98 -0.26 -3.18
N ALA A 157 19.06 -1.11 -4.21
CA ALA A 157 18.60 -2.51 -4.15
C ALA A 157 19.33 -3.36 -3.08
N ASP A 158 20.57 -3.00 -2.73
CA ASP A 158 21.35 -3.64 -1.67
C ASP A 158 20.98 -3.14 -0.25
N GLY A 159 20.02 -2.23 -0.15
CA GLY A 159 19.57 -1.62 1.10
C GLY A 159 20.36 -0.36 1.51
N THR A 160 21.41 0.02 0.79
CA THR A 160 22.17 1.25 1.08
C THR A 160 21.25 2.46 0.98
N ARG A 161 21.30 3.33 1.99
CA ARG A 161 20.39 4.47 2.12
C ARG A 161 21.12 5.79 2.17
N GLU A 162 20.73 6.71 1.29
CA GLU A 162 21.15 8.11 1.29
C GLU A 162 19.95 9.00 1.65
N VAL A 163 20.19 10.01 2.49
CA VAL A 163 19.18 10.98 2.89
C VAL A 163 19.73 12.38 2.65
N ARG A 164 18.96 13.20 1.93
CA ARG A 164 19.27 14.60 1.63
C ARG A 164 18.08 15.49 1.96
N GLU A 165 18.33 16.61 2.61
CA GLU A 165 17.34 17.67 2.78
C GLU A 165 17.39 18.61 1.57
N LEU A 166 16.23 18.96 1.02
CA LEU A 166 16.11 19.91 -0.10
C LEU A 166 15.87 21.32 0.47
N GLU A 167 16.71 22.28 0.11
CA GLU A 167 16.72 23.61 0.73
C GLU A 167 15.78 24.59 0.04
N THR A 168 15.54 24.42 -1.27
CA THR A 168 14.74 25.36 -2.07
C THR A 168 13.52 24.73 -2.72
N ASP A 169 12.46 25.51 -2.94
CA ASP A 169 11.24 25.01 -3.60
C ASP A 169 11.52 24.51 -5.01
N GLU A 170 12.47 25.14 -5.70
CA GLU A 170 12.96 24.70 -7.01
C GLU A 170 13.54 23.28 -6.96
N GLU A 171 14.32 22.94 -5.94
CA GLU A 171 14.83 21.57 -5.77
C GLU A 171 13.70 20.55 -5.55
N VAL A 172 12.68 20.91 -4.75
CA VAL A 172 11.53 20.04 -4.48
C VAL A 172 10.74 19.79 -5.76
N LEU A 173 10.41 20.86 -6.50
CA LEU A 173 9.70 20.78 -7.78
C LEU A 173 10.52 20.03 -8.83
N GLY A 174 11.84 20.23 -8.86
CA GLY A 174 12.78 19.49 -9.69
C GLY A 174 12.71 17.99 -9.43
N VAL A 175 12.73 17.58 -8.16
CA VAL A 175 12.60 16.17 -7.78
C VAL A 175 11.24 15.58 -8.19
N TYR A 176 10.12 16.27 -7.97
CA TYR A 176 8.80 15.82 -8.45
C TYR A 176 8.80 15.56 -9.95
N ARG A 177 9.34 16.50 -10.73
CA ARG A 177 9.37 16.39 -12.19
C ARG A 177 10.32 15.31 -12.68
N GLU A 178 11.54 15.29 -12.18
CA GLU A 178 12.64 14.49 -12.73
C GLU A 178 12.65 13.06 -12.22
N ARG A 179 12.23 12.84 -10.97
CA ARG A 179 12.26 11.52 -10.33
C ARG A 179 10.91 10.83 -10.34
N PHE A 180 9.81 11.59 -10.19
CA PHE A 180 8.47 11.03 -10.10
C PHE A 180 7.62 11.26 -11.36
N GLY A 181 8.08 12.08 -12.31
CA GLY A 181 7.32 12.42 -13.52
C GLY A 181 6.08 13.28 -13.24
N ILE A 182 6.05 13.99 -12.11
CA ILE A 182 4.92 14.81 -11.67
C ILE A 182 5.28 16.29 -11.88
N GLY A 183 4.56 16.97 -12.76
CA GLY A 183 4.65 18.42 -12.92
C GLY A 183 3.77 19.14 -11.91
N LEU A 184 4.36 19.99 -11.07
CA LEU A 184 3.65 20.83 -10.10
C LEU A 184 4.04 22.30 -10.31
N ASP A 185 3.07 23.19 -10.18
CA ASP A 185 3.30 24.63 -10.27
C ASP A 185 3.81 25.22 -8.93
N GLU A 186 3.50 24.55 -7.82
CA GLU A 186 3.88 24.94 -6.46
C GLU A 186 4.23 23.71 -5.60
N VAL A 187 5.05 23.93 -4.56
CA VAL A 187 5.41 22.85 -3.64
C VAL A 187 4.17 22.42 -2.85
N PRO A 188 3.89 21.11 -2.73
CA PRO A 188 2.78 20.63 -1.90
C PRO A 188 2.90 21.14 -0.46
N ALA A 189 1.78 21.59 0.09
CA ALA A 189 1.67 22.01 1.48
C ALA A 189 0.57 21.20 2.18
N LEU A 190 0.75 20.98 3.48
CA LEU A 190 -0.31 20.42 4.31
C LEU A 190 -1.43 21.45 4.44
N ARG A 191 -2.69 20.98 4.39
CA ARG A 191 -3.85 21.83 4.63
C ARG A 191 -4.00 22.06 6.13
N ASP A 192 -4.19 23.31 6.54
CA ASP A 192 -4.65 23.60 7.90
C ASP A 192 -6.11 23.13 8.03
N LEU A 193 -6.27 21.95 8.63
CA LEU A 193 -7.56 21.38 9.00
C LEU A 193 -7.85 21.81 10.45
N ALA A 194 -8.13 23.11 10.64
CA ALA A 194 -8.58 23.68 11.92
C ALA A 194 -10.06 23.38 12.18
#